data_AF-A0A051UHW7-F1
#
_entry.id   AF-A0A051UHW7-F1
#
_cell.length_a   1.000
_cell.length_b   1.000
_cell.length_c   1.000
_cell.angle_alpha   90.00
_cell.angle_beta   90.00
_cell.angle_gamma   90.00
#
_symmetry.space_group_name_H-M   'P 1'
#
loop_
_entity.id
_entity.type
_entity.pdbx_description
1 polymer ?
#
loop_
_entity_poly.entity_id
_entity_poly.type
_entity_poly.pdbx_seq_one_letter_code
_entity_poly.pdbx_strand_id
1 'polypeptide(L)'
;MRGRRQLDAIEVDIESAVANQQALAVDTPAGAANFSRFLGAKTEDINRVVARTVADSQTGASTFRSLAPSYQAVGFGPKPAEPPPPPVPFPPYQPKVWAACRLRGQDPGKVVRTFNRAPISTGFRSLPGGDSALYCGNDKYGLLHIEKEHGDQWDQVANTRWPTAGNWRYLADYSIAQTLAYPERVEYNQTNDTFALYRKISSADGSYVFTARVVISASDGKIITAFPQTRG
;
A
#
# COMPACT_ATOMS: atom_id res chain seq x y z
N MET A 1 15.47 -13.38 19.58
CA MET A 1 16.87 -13.71 19.19
C MET A 1 17.27 -15.18 19.41
N ARG A 2 16.66 -15.93 20.35
CA ARG A 2 17.05 -17.33 20.65
C ARG A 2 16.82 -18.32 19.50
N GLY A 3 15.64 -18.31 18.87
CA GLY A 3 15.33 -19.22 17.75
C GLY A 3 16.24 -19.04 16.54
N ARG A 4 16.57 -17.79 16.18
CA ARG A 4 17.48 -17.48 15.07
C ARG A 4 18.87 -18.10 15.28
N ARG A 5 19.48 -17.92 16.47
CA ARG A 5 20.79 -18.54 16.77
C ARG A 5 20.77 -20.07 16.71
N GLN A 6 19.63 -20.70 17.01
CA GLN A 6 19.48 -22.15 16.92
C GLN A 6 19.38 -22.61 15.47
N LEU A 7 18.71 -21.85 14.61
CA LEU A 7 18.68 -22.11 13.17
C LEU A 7 20.06 -21.91 12.55
N ASP A 8 20.78 -20.83 12.93
CA ASP A 8 22.15 -20.57 12.44
C ASP A 8 23.10 -21.74 12.81
N ALA A 9 22.94 -22.35 14.00
CA ALA A 9 23.72 -23.53 14.39
C ALA A 9 23.36 -24.78 13.56
N ILE A 10 22.08 -24.98 13.23
CA ILE A 10 21.63 -26.08 12.37
C ILE A 10 22.16 -25.91 10.94
N GLU A 11 22.19 -24.68 10.42
CA GLU A 11 22.77 -24.34 9.12
C GLU A 11 24.25 -24.72 9.07
N VAL A 12 25.04 -24.30 10.07
CA VAL A 12 26.47 -24.67 10.16
C VAL A 12 26.68 -26.19 10.20
N ASP A 13 25.85 -26.93 10.93
CA ASP A 13 25.95 -28.40 10.98
C ASP A 13 25.65 -29.05 9.61
N ILE A 14 24.67 -28.53 8.87
CA ILE A 14 24.32 -29.03 7.53
C ILE A 14 25.43 -28.69 6.53
N GLU A 15 25.91 -27.45 6.53
CA GLU A 15 26.99 -27.01 5.64
C GLU A 15 28.27 -27.82 5.89
N SER A 16 28.62 -28.05 7.14
CA SER A 16 29.75 -28.90 7.53
C SER A 16 29.59 -30.34 7.04
N ALA A 17 28.39 -30.92 7.17
CA ALA A 17 28.13 -32.27 6.68
C ALA A 17 28.17 -32.37 5.14
N VAL A 18 27.69 -31.35 4.43
CA VAL A 18 27.75 -31.26 2.96
C VAL A 18 29.20 -31.11 2.48
N ALA A 19 30.00 -30.27 3.13
CA ALA A 19 31.41 -30.11 2.80
C ALA A 19 32.24 -31.40 3.02
N ASN A 20 31.79 -32.28 3.91
CA ASN A 20 32.49 -33.53 4.28
C ASN A 20 31.82 -34.79 3.70
N GLN A 21 31.07 -34.68 2.60
CA GLN A 21 30.34 -35.81 1.98
C GLN A 21 31.21 -37.03 1.65
N GLN A 22 32.47 -36.83 1.24
CA GLN A 22 33.41 -37.92 0.94
C GLN A 22 33.77 -38.73 2.20
N ALA A 23 33.96 -38.05 3.35
CA ALA A 23 34.21 -38.71 4.62
C ALA A 23 32.97 -39.46 5.15
N LEU A 24 31.78 -39.08 4.68
CA LEU A 24 30.51 -39.75 4.99
C LEU A 24 30.18 -40.91 4.03
N ALA A 25 31.02 -41.16 3.02
CA ALA A 25 30.85 -42.21 2.01
C ALA A 25 29.44 -42.23 1.39
N VAL A 26 28.89 -41.04 1.08
CA VAL A 26 27.51 -40.87 0.58
C VAL A 26 27.24 -41.54 -0.76
N ASP A 27 28.30 -41.90 -1.49
CA ASP A 27 28.26 -42.70 -2.73
C ASP A 27 27.98 -44.20 -2.47
N THR A 28 28.07 -44.64 -1.22
CA THR A 28 27.69 -45.99 -0.79
C THR A 28 26.24 -46.04 -0.28
N PRO A 29 25.54 -47.17 -0.42
CA PRO A 29 24.19 -47.32 0.13
C PRO A 29 24.12 -47.06 1.65
N ALA A 30 25.14 -47.49 2.40
CA ALA A 30 25.20 -47.31 3.85
C ALA A 30 25.40 -45.83 4.23
N GLY A 31 26.32 -45.13 3.55
CA GLY A 31 26.56 -43.70 3.77
C GLY A 31 25.36 -42.83 3.38
N ALA A 32 24.71 -43.12 2.26
CA ALA A 32 23.48 -42.45 1.84
C ALA A 32 22.35 -42.62 2.87
N ALA A 33 22.17 -43.83 3.42
CA ALA A 33 21.18 -44.09 4.47
C ALA A 33 21.51 -43.33 5.79
N ASN A 34 22.78 -43.23 6.15
CA ASN A 34 23.22 -42.44 7.31
C ASN A 34 22.96 -40.95 7.11
N PHE A 35 23.30 -40.42 5.95
CA PHE A 35 23.10 -39.01 5.62
C PHE A 35 21.60 -38.65 5.55
N SER A 36 20.77 -39.54 5.00
CA SER A 36 19.32 -39.36 4.97
C SER A 36 18.72 -39.31 6.38
N ARG A 37 19.19 -40.14 7.30
CA ARG A 37 18.80 -40.09 8.72
C ARG A 37 19.24 -38.79 9.40
N PHE A 38 20.45 -38.32 9.11
CA PHE A 38 20.94 -37.02 9.60
C PHE A 38 20.04 -35.86 9.14
N LEU A 39 19.68 -35.80 7.85
CA LEU A 39 18.77 -34.76 7.33
C LEU A 39 17.36 -34.86 7.93
N GLY A 40 16.86 -36.09 8.15
CA GLY A 40 15.62 -36.33 8.88
C GLY A 40 15.64 -35.72 10.28
N ALA A 41 16.69 -36.01 11.06
CA ALA A 41 16.87 -35.44 12.40
C ALA A 41 16.97 -33.90 12.38
N LYS A 42 17.70 -33.32 11.43
CA LYS A 42 17.79 -31.85 11.30
C LYS A 42 16.46 -31.21 10.92
N THR A 43 15.64 -31.88 10.12
CA THR A 43 14.29 -31.41 9.78
C THR A 43 13.39 -31.38 11.02
N GLU A 44 13.47 -32.42 11.86
CA GLU A 44 12.75 -32.46 13.14
C GLU A 44 13.21 -31.34 14.10
N ASP A 45 14.51 -31.08 14.17
CA ASP A 45 15.08 -29.99 14.98
C ASP A 45 14.57 -28.62 14.54
N ILE A 46 14.54 -28.34 13.23
CA ILE A 46 13.99 -27.10 12.66
C ILE A 46 12.52 -26.95 13.06
N ASN A 47 11.71 -27.99 12.86
CA ASN A 47 10.29 -27.98 13.20
C ASN A 47 10.07 -27.71 14.70
N ARG A 48 10.92 -28.27 15.57
CA ARG A 48 10.88 -28.01 17.01
C ARG A 48 11.21 -26.55 17.35
N VAL A 49 12.22 -25.96 16.70
CA VAL A 49 12.58 -24.55 16.90
C VAL A 49 11.46 -23.62 16.45
N VAL A 50 10.83 -23.91 15.30
CA VAL A 50 9.69 -23.15 14.78
C VAL A 50 8.50 -23.24 15.73
N ALA A 51 8.11 -24.47 16.14
CA ALA A 51 6.99 -24.68 17.06
C ALA A 51 7.19 -23.93 18.39
N ARG A 52 8.40 -23.98 18.96
CA ARG A 52 8.74 -23.23 20.17
C ARG A 52 8.65 -21.72 19.96
N THR A 53 9.17 -21.22 18.84
CA THR A 53 9.14 -19.79 18.53
C THR A 53 7.70 -19.29 18.36
N VAL A 54 6.84 -20.09 17.72
CA VAL A 54 5.40 -19.81 17.60
C VAL A 54 4.74 -19.79 18.98
N ALA A 55 5.00 -20.79 19.83
CA ALA A 55 4.46 -20.84 21.18
C ALA A 55 4.89 -19.61 22.00
N ASP A 56 6.17 -19.26 21.99
CA ASP A 56 6.71 -18.08 22.67
C ASP A 56 6.03 -16.78 22.17
N SER A 57 5.82 -16.67 20.85
CA SER A 57 5.10 -15.53 20.25
C SER A 57 3.64 -15.47 20.68
N GLN A 58 2.96 -16.62 20.76
CA GLN A 58 1.57 -16.70 21.21
C GLN A 58 1.44 -16.35 22.70
N THR A 59 2.37 -16.82 23.54
CA THR A 59 2.44 -16.45 24.94
C THR A 59 2.67 -14.95 25.10
N GLY A 60 3.64 -14.38 24.37
CA GLY A 60 3.87 -12.94 24.37
C GLY A 60 2.64 -12.15 23.95
N ALA A 61 1.97 -12.57 22.86
CA ALA A 61 0.73 -11.95 22.41
C ALA A 61 -0.40 -12.08 23.45
N SER A 62 -0.48 -13.18 24.19
CA SER A 62 -1.46 -13.35 25.28
C SER A 62 -1.17 -12.42 26.46
N THR A 63 0.11 -12.22 26.80
CA THR A 63 0.54 -11.26 27.83
C THR A 63 0.21 -9.84 27.41
N PHE A 64 0.46 -9.47 26.15
CA PHE A 64 0.05 -8.15 25.66
C PHE A 64 -1.46 -7.96 25.68
N ARG A 65 -2.23 -8.98 25.28
CA ARG A 65 -3.70 -8.95 25.36
C ARG A 65 -4.19 -8.81 26.81
N SER A 66 -3.58 -9.47 27.78
CA SER A 66 -3.97 -9.34 29.19
C SER A 66 -3.66 -7.96 29.77
N LEU A 67 -2.68 -7.25 29.23
CA LEU A 67 -2.35 -5.87 29.62
C LEU A 67 -3.25 -4.83 28.95
N ALA A 68 -3.92 -5.17 27.85
CA ALA A 68 -4.74 -4.23 27.08
C ALA A 68 -5.82 -3.47 27.91
N PRO A 69 -6.55 -4.10 28.85
CA PRO A 69 -7.51 -3.39 29.69
C PRO A 69 -6.87 -2.33 30.57
N SER A 70 -5.68 -2.59 31.10
CA SER A 70 -4.93 -1.64 31.93
C SER A 70 -4.42 -0.45 31.11
N TYR A 71 -3.92 -0.69 29.89
CA TYR A 71 -3.52 0.37 28.96
C TYR A 71 -4.71 1.23 28.49
N GLN A 72 -5.90 0.62 28.33
CA GLN A 72 -7.14 1.34 28.03
C GLN A 72 -7.59 2.22 29.21
N ALA A 73 -7.47 1.73 30.45
CA ALA A 73 -7.86 2.47 31.64
C ALA A 73 -7.04 3.76 31.87
N VAL A 74 -5.80 3.81 31.37
CA VAL A 74 -4.92 5.01 31.45
C VAL A 74 -4.96 5.88 30.18
N GLY A 75 -5.94 5.66 29.28
CA GLY A 75 -6.17 6.52 28.11
C GLY A 75 -5.36 6.16 26.85
N PHE A 76 -4.59 5.07 26.87
CA PHE A 76 -3.86 4.54 25.70
C PHE A 76 -4.64 3.42 25.00
N GLY A 77 -5.97 3.51 24.98
CA GLY A 77 -6.80 2.60 24.21
C GLY A 77 -6.58 2.77 22.70
N PRO A 78 -7.07 1.83 21.87
CA PRO A 78 -7.16 2.09 20.44
C PRO A 78 -7.86 3.42 20.26
N LYS A 79 -7.27 4.32 19.45
CA LYS A 79 -7.96 5.53 18.99
C LYS A 79 -9.35 5.07 18.59
N PRO A 80 -10.44 5.65 19.15
CA PRO A 80 -11.78 5.31 18.73
C PRO A 80 -11.75 5.22 17.21
N ALA A 81 -12.21 4.08 16.65
CA ALA A 81 -12.30 3.93 15.21
C ALA A 81 -12.99 5.19 14.74
N GLU A 82 -12.22 6.06 14.06
CA GLU A 82 -12.74 7.35 13.66
C GLU A 82 -13.96 6.98 12.82
N PRO A 83 -15.17 7.43 13.20
CA PRO A 83 -16.36 7.06 12.46
C PRO A 83 -16.03 7.28 10.99
N PRO A 84 -16.41 6.34 10.09
CA PRO A 84 -16.11 6.50 8.68
C PRO A 84 -16.46 7.95 8.33
N PRO A 85 -15.50 8.72 7.78
CA PRO A 85 -15.72 10.15 7.60
C PRO A 85 -17.06 10.28 6.89
N PRO A 86 -17.93 11.20 7.34
CA PRO A 86 -19.26 11.33 6.76
C PRO A 86 -19.09 11.34 5.23
N PRO A 87 -19.89 10.55 4.48
CA PRO A 87 -19.79 10.54 3.03
C PRO A 87 -19.83 12.00 2.63
N VAL A 88 -18.75 12.49 2.01
CA VAL A 88 -18.54 13.93 1.83
C VAL A 88 -19.79 14.43 1.13
N PRO A 89 -20.69 15.15 1.84
CA PRO A 89 -21.92 15.60 1.24
C PRO A 89 -21.47 16.52 0.13
N PHE A 90 -21.93 16.26 -1.09
CA PHE A 90 -21.63 17.11 -2.22
C PHE A 90 -21.94 18.56 -1.78
N PRO A 91 -20.96 19.46 -1.58
CA PRO A 91 -21.29 20.85 -1.89
C PRO A 91 -21.69 20.79 -3.37
N PRO A 92 -22.77 21.45 -3.81
CA PRO A 92 -23.09 21.53 -5.24
C PRO A 92 -21.77 21.83 -5.96
N TYR A 93 -21.39 20.98 -6.91
CA TYR A 93 -20.13 21.06 -7.62
C TYR A 93 -19.91 22.51 -8.08
N GLN A 94 -19.02 23.21 -7.39
CA GLN A 94 -18.64 24.58 -7.68
C GLN A 94 -17.12 24.54 -7.86
N PRO A 95 -16.62 24.24 -9.07
CA PRO A 95 -15.18 24.21 -9.31
C PRO A 95 -14.59 25.60 -9.03
N LYS A 96 -13.55 25.67 -8.17
CA LYS A 96 -12.77 26.91 -8.02
C LYS A 96 -12.11 27.34 -9.35
N VAL A 97 -11.73 26.38 -10.19
CA VAL A 97 -11.25 26.55 -11.58
C VAL A 97 -11.68 25.32 -12.37
N TRP A 98 -12.30 25.51 -13.54
CA TRP A 98 -12.50 24.46 -14.55
C TRP A 98 -12.04 25.00 -15.90
N ALA A 99 -10.89 24.50 -16.37
CA ALA A 99 -10.27 25.01 -17.57
C ALA A 99 -9.98 23.87 -18.56
N ALA A 100 -10.48 24.01 -19.78
CA ALA A 100 -10.13 23.11 -20.87
C ALA A 100 -8.65 23.26 -21.24
N CYS A 101 -8.00 22.14 -21.56
CA CYS A 101 -6.64 22.15 -22.09
C CYS A 101 -6.64 22.45 -23.57
N ARG A 102 -5.56 23.08 -24.06
CA ARG A 102 -5.34 23.20 -25.50
C ARG A 102 -5.02 21.84 -26.08
N LEU A 103 -5.43 21.66 -27.33
CA LEU A 103 -5.13 20.47 -28.10
C LEU A 103 -3.63 20.20 -28.11
N ARG A 104 -3.25 18.92 -28.00
CA ARG A 104 -1.87 18.45 -28.06
C ARG A 104 -0.94 19.06 -26.99
N GLY A 105 -1.46 19.47 -25.83
CA GLY A 105 -0.64 19.89 -24.68
C GLY A 105 0.11 21.20 -24.90
N GLN A 106 -0.45 22.13 -25.67
CA GLN A 106 0.16 23.44 -25.93
C GLN A 106 0.17 24.37 -24.72
N ASP A 107 -0.51 24.03 -23.62
CA ASP A 107 -0.59 24.80 -22.39
C ASP A 107 -0.33 23.94 -21.13
N PRO A 108 0.84 23.29 -21.03
CA PRO A 108 1.09 22.27 -20.00
C PRO A 108 1.09 22.81 -18.57
N GLY A 109 1.28 24.12 -18.40
CA GLY A 109 1.26 24.83 -17.11
C GLY A 109 -0.10 25.39 -16.71
N LYS A 110 -1.15 25.20 -17.53
CA LYS A 110 -2.50 25.67 -17.18
C LYS A 110 -3.12 24.77 -16.12
N VAL A 111 -3.61 25.38 -15.04
CA VAL A 111 -4.37 24.65 -14.00
C VAL A 111 -5.75 24.30 -14.55
N VAL A 112 -6.06 23.01 -14.55
CA VAL A 112 -7.40 22.49 -14.87
C VAL A 112 -8.29 22.58 -13.65
N ARG A 113 -7.76 22.16 -12.49
CA ARG A 113 -8.51 22.04 -11.25
C ARG A 113 -7.58 22.06 -10.04
N THR A 114 -8.12 22.50 -8.91
CA THR A 114 -7.44 22.47 -7.62
C THR A 114 -8.28 21.68 -6.62
N PHE A 115 -7.62 20.86 -5.80
CA PHE A 115 -8.23 19.99 -4.81
C PHE A 115 -7.65 20.26 -3.42
N ASN A 116 -8.49 20.23 -2.40
CA ASN A 116 -8.01 20.22 -1.03
C ASN A 116 -7.26 18.91 -0.75
N ARG A 117 -6.16 19.01 -0.01
CA ARG A 117 -5.31 17.90 0.38
C ARG A 117 -4.99 17.98 1.86
N ALA A 118 -5.18 16.87 2.57
CA ALA A 118 -4.76 16.71 3.95
C ALA A 118 -3.22 16.81 4.09
N PRO A 119 -2.71 17.16 5.29
CA PRO A 119 -1.28 17.04 5.56
C PRO A 119 -0.82 15.58 5.39
N ILE A 120 0.36 15.39 4.80
CA ILE A 120 0.95 14.07 4.54
C ILE A 120 2.25 13.98 5.32
N SER A 121 2.46 12.85 5.98
CA SER A 121 3.74 12.49 6.60
C SER A 121 4.00 11.01 6.41
N THR A 122 5.10 10.65 5.77
CA THR A 122 5.52 9.25 5.56
C THR A 122 7.03 9.16 5.59
N GLY A 123 7.57 8.38 6.53
CA GLY A 123 9.00 8.31 6.78
C GLY A 123 9.57 9.68 7.19
N PHE A 124 10.61 10.13 6.49
CA PHE A 124 11.26 11.43 6.73
C PHE A 124 10.68 12.58 5.89
N ARG A 125 9.72 12.30 5.00
CA ARG A 125 9.13 13.32 4.13
C ARG A 125 7.75 13.69 4.61
N SER A 126 7.50 15.00 4.67
CA SER A 126 6.20 15.57 4.98
C SER A 126 5.84 16.64 3.96
N LEU A 127 4.54 16.83 3.78
CA LEU A 127 3.99 17.90 2.95
C LEU A 127 2.80 18.50 3.72
N PRO A 128 2.83 19.80 4.05
CA PRO A 128 1.75 20.42 4.80
C PRO A 128 0.42 20.29 4.04
N GLY A 129 -0.69 20.35 4.77
CA GLY A 129 -2.01 20.40 4.15
C GLY A 129 -2.16 21.66 3.29
N GLY A 130 -3.06 21.62 2.33
CA GLY A 130 -3.28 22.74 1.41
C GLY A 130 -3.94 22.29 0.12
N ASP A 131 -3.62 22.99 -0.96
CA ASP A 131 -4.20 22.75 -2.27
C ASP A 131 -3.24 21.95 -3.17
N SER A 132 -3.79 21.04 -3.97
CA SER A 132 -3.07 20.29 -5.00
C SER A 132 -3.68 20.60 -6.36
N ALA A 133 -2.85 21.10 -7.27
CA ALA A 133 -3.29 21.49 -8.60
C ALA A 133 -3.09 20.35 -9.60
N LEU A 134 -4.14 20.08 -10.38
CA LEU A 134 -4.09 19.29 -11.60
C LEU A 134 -3.88 20.26 -12.77
N TYR A 135 -2.75 20.10 -13.45
CA TYR A 135 -2.42 20.87 -14.64
C TYR A 135 -2.85 20.12 -15.90
N CYS A 136 -2.96 20.85 -17.02
CA CYS A 136 -3.13 20.23 -18.33
C CYS A 136 -2.02 19.22 -18.61
N GLY A 137 -0.78 19.62 -18.34
CA GLY A 137 0.38 18.76 -18.47
C GLY A 137 0.61 18.28 -19.90
N ASN A 138 1.09 17.06 -20.04
CA ASN A 138 1.49 16.44 -21.30
C ASN A 138 1.31 14.92 -21.20
N ASP A 139 1.97 14.15 -22.06
CA ASP A 139 1.94 12.70 -22.07
C ASP A 139 2.59 12.04 -20.83
N LYS A 140 3.34 12.80 -20.02
CA LYS A 140 4.05 12.29 -18.83
C LYS A 140 3.39 12.65 -17.50
N TYR A 141 2.58 13.72 -17.45
CA TYR A 141 1.89 14.14 -16.23
C TYR A 141 0.65 14.98 -16.52
N GLY A 142 -0.19 15.15 -15.50
CA GLY A 142 -1.36 16.03 -15.56
C GLY A 142 -2.55 15.38 -16.25
N LEU A 143 -3.53 16.20 -16.63
CA LEU A 143 -4.76 15.70 -17.23
C LEU A 143 -4.50 14.93 -18.52
N LEU A 144 -3.67 15.44 -19.43
CA LEU A 144 -3.45 14.78 -20.71
C LEU A 144 -2.83 13.39 -20.57
N HIS A 145 -1.98 13.19 -19.56
CA HIS A 145 -1.46 11.87 -19.22
C HIS A 145 -2.55 10.96 -18.64
N ILE A 146 -3.38 11.48 -17.72
CA ILE A 146 -4.51 10.70 -17.17
C ILE A 146 -5.48 10.28 -18.27
N GLU A 147 -5.83 11.18 -19.18
CA GLU A 147 -6.72 10.88 -20.29
C GLU A 147 -6.11 9.83 -21.23
N LYS A 148 -4.84 10.00 -21.60
CA LYS A 148 -4.16 9.11 -22.55
C LYS A 148 -3.90 7.71 -21.97
N GLU A 149 -3.36 7.63 -20.75
CA GLU A 149 -2.86 6.37 -20.18
C GLU A 149 -3.89 5.68 -19.25
N HIS A 150 -4.85 6.45 -18.72
CA HIS A 150 -5.81 5.98 -17.71
C HIS A 150 -7.28 6.28 -18.06
N GLY A 151 -7.57 6.95 -19.18
CA GLY A 151 -8.92 7.32 -19.60
C GLY A 151 -9.82 6.10 -19.73
N ASP A 152 -9.35 5.07 -20.42
CA ASP A 152 -10.09 3.81 -20.60
C ASP A 152 -10.35 3.09 -19.26
N GLN A 153 -9.44 3.20 -18.29
CA GLN A 153 -9.62 2.60 -16.96
C GLN A 153 -10.72 3.32 -16.19
N TRP A 154 -10.74 4.66 -16.24
CA TRP A 154 -11.79 5.47 -15.64
C TRP A 154 -13.13 5.23 -16.31
N ASP A 155 -13.15 5.18 -17.64
CA ASP A 155 -14.36 4.94 -18.42
C ASP A 155 -14.93 3.53 -18.17
N GLN A 156 -14.07 2.51 -18.10
CA GLN A 156 -14.49 1.16 -17.75
C GLN A 156 -15.14 1.13 -16.36
N VAL A 157 -14.54 1.76 -15.35
CA VAL A 157 -15.12 1.79 -14.00
C VAL A 157 -16.45 2.54 -14.01
N ALA A 158 -16.51 3.70 -14.68
CA ALA A 158 -17.74 4.49 -14.81
C ALA A 158 -18.85 3.65 -15.47
N ASN A 159 -18.56 2.90 -16.52
CA ASN A 159 -19.58 2.16 -17.26
C ASN A 159 -19.96 0.80 -16.65
N THR A 160 -19.05 0.14 -15.91
CA THR A 160 -19.25 -1.26 -15.48
C THR A 160 -19.41 -1.44 -13.98
N ARG A 161 -18.81 -0.56 -13.17
CA ARG A 161 -18.82 -0.70 -11.70
C ARG A 161 -19.61 0.39 -11.02
N TRP A 162 -19.66 1.59 -11.61
CA TRP A 162 -20.45 2.69 -11.08
C TRP A 162 -21.14 3.52 -12.18
N PRO A 163 -22.13 2.94 -12.91
CA PRO A 163 -22.86 3.63 -13.99
C PRO A 163 -23.49 4.97 -13.62
N THR A 164 -23.86 5.13 -12.35
CA THR A 164 -24.48 6.37 -11.84
C THR A 164 -23.48 7.48 -11.49
N ALA A 165 -22.17 7.24 -11.58
CA ALA A 165 -21.14 8.25 -11.29
C ALA A 165 -21.01 9.33 -12.39
N GLY A 166 -21.69 9.15 -13.53
CA GLY A 166 -21.58 10.02 -14.68
C GLY A 166 -20.43 9.61 -15.61
N ASN A 167 -19.79 10.57 -16.27
CA ASN A 167 -18.68 10.27 -17.18
C ASN A 167 -17.36 10.02 -16.44
N TRP A 168 -16.39 9.44 -17.15
CA TRP A 168 -15.06 9.12 -16.64
C TRP A 168 -14.39 10.30 -15.93
N ARG A 169 -14.58 11.52 -16.45
CA ARG A 169 -13.95 12.74 -15.92
C ARG A 169 -14.54 13.14 -14.57
N TYR A 170 -15.85 13.06 -14.41
CA TYR A 170 -16.51 13.30 -13.13
C TYR A 170 -16.06 12.29 -12.07
N LEU A 171 -16.02 11.01 -12.44
CA LEU A 171 -15.56 9.95 -11.54
C LEU A 171 -14.10 10.15 -11.11
N ALA A 172 -13.22 10.52 -12.05
CA ALA A 172 -11.81 10.79 -11.77
C ALA A 172 -11.65 11.98 -10.81
N ASP A 173 -12.31 13.10 -11.07
CA ASP A 173 -12.25 14.29 -10.20
C ASP A 173 -12.80 14.01 -8.80
N TYR A 174 -13.92 13.28 -8.70
CA TYR A 174 -14.47 12.82 -7.42
C TYR A 174 -13.44 11.99 -6.66
N SER A 175 -12.86 10.99 -7.32
CA SER A 175 -11.92 10.05 -6.71
C SER A 175 -10.63 10.74 -6.27
N ILE A 176 -10.12 11.69 -7.05
CA ILE A 176 -8.96 12.51 -6.70
C ILE A 176 -9.26 13.34 -5.46
N ALA A 177 -10.41 14.03 -5.42
CA ALA A 177 -10.80 14.85 -4.27
C ALA A 177 -10.87 14.03 -2.97
N GLN A 178 -11.53 12.87 -3.03
CA GLN A 178 -11.66 11.97 -1.88
C GLN A 178 -10.29 11.46 -1.41
N THR A 179 -9.44 11.04 -2.34
CA THR A 179 -8.13 10.44 -2.02
C THR A 179 -7.16 11.45 -1.42
N LEU A 180 -7.18 12.70 -1.90
CA LEU A 180 -6.31 13.75 -1.38
C LEU A 180 -6.77 14.28 -0.02
N ALA A 181 -8.09 14.41 0.19
CA ALA A 181 -8.64 14.89 1.45
C ALA A 181 -8.63 13.82 2.56
N TYR A 182 -8.80 12.54 2.20
CA TYR A 182 -8.94 11.45 3.17
C TYR A 182 -8.17 10.18 2.73
N PRO A 183 -6.83 10.24 2.60
CA PRO A 183 -6.05 9.07 2.22
C PRO A 183 -6.13 7.97 3.28
N GLU A 184 -6.33 6.72 2.86
CA GLU A 184 -6.28 5.54 3.74
C GLU A 184 -4.87 4.95 3.83
N ARG A 185 -4.08 5.13 2.78
CA ARG A 185 -2.67 4.74 2.72
C ARG A 185 -1.90 5.80 1.94
N VAL A 186 -0.69 6.10 2.42
CA VAL A 186 0.25 6.96 1.72
C VAL A 186 1.61 6.27 1.67
N GLU A 187 2.23 6.32 0.49
CA GLU A 187 3.56 5.79 0.23
C GLU A 187 4.43 6.92 -0.31
N TYR A 188 5.70 6.95 0.10
CA TYR A 188 6.67 7.91 -0.42
C TYR A 188 7.67 7.18 -1.33
N ASN A 189 7.81 7.66 -2.57
CA ASN A 189 8.79 7.17 -3.52
C ASN A 189 9.97 8.15 -3.58
N GLN A 190 11.11 7.69 -3.06
CA GLN A 190 12.35 8.47 -3.00
C GLN A 190 12.97 8.70 -4.38
N THR A 191 12.77 7.80 -5.34
CA THR A 191 13.41 7.85 -6.66
C THR A 191 12.93 9.03 -7.49
N ASN A 192 11.67 9.42 -7.34
CA ASN A 192 11.06 10.51 -8.11
C ASN A 192 10.45 11.62 -7.24
N ASP A 193 10.73 11.61 -5.93
CA ASP A 193 10.22 12.56 -4.94
C ASP A 193 8.70 12.76 -5.04
N THR A 194 7.94 11.65 -4.97
CA THR A 194 6.47 11.67 -5.04
C THR A 194 5.80 10.95 -3.88
N PHE A 195 4.59 11.38 -3.53
CA PHE A 195 3.68 10.61 -2.70
C PHE A 195 2.65 9.89 -3.58
N ALA A 196 2.39 8.63 -3.28
CA ALA A 196 1.25 7.88 -3.79
C ALA A 196 0.21 7.72 -2.68
N LEU A 197 -0.96 8.31 -2.88
CA LEU A 197 -2.09 8.28 -1.96
C LEU A 197 -3.11 7.29 -2.48
N TYR A 198 -3.70 6.52 -1.57
CA TYR A 198 -4.69 5.50 -1.89
C TYR A 198 -5.93 5.67 -1.03
N ARG A 199 -7.10 5.44 -1.64
CA ARG A 199 -8.37 5.39 -0.92
C ARG A 199 -9.33 4.42 -1.61
N LYS A 200 -10.01 3.58 -0.84
CA LYS A 200 -11.15 2.80 -1.33
C LYS A 200 -12.32 3.72 -1.65
N ILE A 201 -12.89 3.50 -2.83
CA ILE A 201 -14.06 4.21 -3.33
C ILE A 201 -15.24 3.23 -3.30
N SER A 202 -16.26 3.60 -2.53
CA SER A 202 -17.49 2.82 -2.35
C SER A 202 -18.70 3.55 -2.92
N SER A 203 -19.71 2.79 -3.36
CA SER A 203 -21.02 3.32 -3.76
C SER A 203 -21.83 3.82 -2.55
N ALA A 204 -22.98 4.44 -2.81
CA ALA A 204 -23.82 5.05 -1.78
C ALA A 204 -24.34 4.07 -0.71
N ASP A 205 -24.44 2.79 -1.05
CA ASP A 205 -24.80 1.69 -0.16
C ASP A 205 -23.61 1.15 0.67
N GLY A 206 -22.41 1.71 0.47
CA GLY A 206 -21.18 1.31 1.15
C GLY A 206 -20.40 0.21 0.43
N SER A 207 -20.93 -0.36 -0.66
CA SER A 207 -20.25 -1.44 -1.40
C SER A 207 -18.97 -0.94 -2.06
N TYR A 208 -17.88 -1.72 -1.95
CA TYR A 208 -16.59 -1.38 -2.57
C TYR A 208 -16.69 -1.42 -4.10
N VAL A 209 -16.15 -0.41 -4.77
CA VAL A 209 -16.14 -0.30 -6.24
C VAL A 209 -14.71 -0.50 -6.78
N PHE A 210 -13.75 0.30 -6.29
CA PHE A 210 -12.34 0.28 -6.68
C PHE A 210 -11.48 1.04 -5.64
N THR A 211 -10.16 0.94 -5.75
CA THR A 211 -9.22 1.80 -5.01
C THR A 211 -8.69 2.87 -5.94
N ALA A 212 -8.84 4.15 -5.59
CA ALA A 212 -8.21 5.24 -6.30
C ALA A 212 -6.74 5.37 -5.85
N ARG A 213 -5.84 5.55 -6.82
CA ARG A 213 -4.44 5.91 -6.57
C ARG A 213 -4.16 7.28 -7.18
N VAL A 214 -3.66 8.21 -6.37
CA VAL A 214 -3.28 9.56 -6.80
C VAL A 214 -1.81 9.79 -6.48
N VAL A 215 -1.03 10.16 -7.48
CA VAL A 215 0.39 10.45 -7.33
C VAL A 215 0.60 11.96 -7.40
N ILE A 216 1.25 12.51 -6.38
CA ILE A 216 1.58 13.94 -6.29
C ILE A 216 3.07 14.14 -6.08
N SER A 217 3.57 15.28 -6.56
CA SER A 217 4.91 15.78 -6.23
C SER A 217 5.03 16.01 -4.73
N ALA A 218 6.11 15.53 -4.12
CA ALA A 218 6.38 15.75 -2.70
C ALA A 218 7.01 17.12 -2.39
N SER A 219 7.30 17.93 -3.42
CA SER A 219 7.80 19.30 -3.23
C SER A 219 6.66 20.33 -3.09
N ASP A 220 5.62 20.21 -3.90
CA ASP A 220 4.59 21.23 -4.08
C ASP A 220 3.15 20.68 -4.13
N GLY A 221 2.97 19.36 -4.05
CA GLY A 221 1.65 18.73 -4.12
C GLY A 221 1.02 18.75 -5.51
N LYS A 222 1.76 19.12 -6.57
CA LYS A 222 1.27 19.02 -7.95
C LYS A 222 0.84 17.59 -8.27
N ILE A 223 -0.36 17.45 -8.84
CA ILE A 223 -0.86 16.13 -9.26
C ILE A 223 -0.11 15.69 -10.52
N ILE A 224 0.53 14.54 -10.42
CA ILE A 224 1.30 13.92 -11.51
C ILE A 224 0.40 12.98 -12.32
N THR A 225 -0.30 12.06 -11.66
CA THR A 225 -1.25 11.14 -12.29
C THR A 225 -2.30 10.65 -11.29
N ALA A 226 -3.40 10.08 -11.79
CA ALA A 226 -4.42 9.43 -10.99
C ALA A 226 -5.15 8.35 -11.79
N PHE A 227 -5.38 7.19 -11.19
CA PHE A 227 -6.06 6.08 -11.85
C PHE A 227 -6.76 5.14 -10.86
N PRO A 228 -7.78 4.39 -11.32
CA PRO A 228 -8.45 3.40 -10.50
C PRO A 228 -7.69 2.07 -10.54
N GLN A 229 -7.66 1.38 -9.41
CA GLN A 229 -7.13 0.03 -9.26
C GLN A 229 -8.28 -0.90 -8.86
N THR A 230 -8.58 -1.87 -9.72
CA THR A 230 -9.70 -2.82 -9.54
C THR A 230 -9.25 -4.20 -9.04
N ARG A 231 -7.93 -4.43 -8.97
CA ARG A 231 -7.30 -5.59 -8.32
C ARG A 231 -6.55 -5.07 -7.09
N GLY A 232 -6.96 -5.54 -5.92
CA GLY A 232 -6.33 -5.23 -4.64
C GLY A 232 -5.10 -6.10 -4.39
#